data_AF-A0A5C7X2P9-F1
#
_entry.id   AF-A0A5C7X2P9-F1
#
_cell.length_a   1.000
_cell.length_b   1.000
_cell.length_c   1.000
_cell.angle_alpha   90.00
_cell.angle_beta   90.00
_cell.angle_gamma   90.00
#
_symmetry.space_group_name_H-M   'P 1'
#
loop_
_entity.id
_entity.type
_entity.pdbx_description
1 polymer ?
#
loop_
_entity_poly.entity_id
_entity_poly.type
_entity_poly.pdbx_seq_one_letter_code
_entity_poly.pdbx_strand_id
1 'polypeptide(L)'
;MGRLNKLPNGVRYPSHQEWRLLKKLPKWWLLGTLVFSTPLVHAWWQHGDLLTHDVERTAMFLGLLFTFWFFIGAMIIGLIVIIIMKGPGYVSDPYYLPKEDKALENPPQR
;
A
#
# COMPACT_ATOMS: atom_id res chain seq x y z
N MET A 1 0.65 -15.58 23.30
CA MET A 1 1.37 -14.31 23.02
C MET A 1 1.22 -13.99 21.54
N GLY A 2 0.95 -12.74 21.18
CA GLY A 2 0.90 -12.27 19.79
C GLY A 2 -0.47 -12.31 19.13
N ARG A 3 -1.46 -11.58 19.66
CA ARG A 3 -2.62 -11.11 18.89
C ARG A 3 -2.73 -9.62 19.10
N LEU A 4 -3.03 -8.90 18.01
CA LEU A 4 -3.14 -7.44 17.98
C LEU A 4 -4.01 -6.92 19.15
N ASN A 5 -3.36 -6.45 20.22
CA ASN A 5 -4.01 -6.01 21.45
C ASN A 5 -4.72 -4.68 21.17
N LYS A 6 -6.05 -4.68 21.31
CA LYS A 6 -6.87 -3.48 21.18
C LYS A 6 -7.04 -2.79 22.52
N LEU A 7 -7.01 -1.46 22.51
CA LEU A 7 -7.41 -0.66 23.67
C LEU A 7 -8.89 -0.90 24.00
N PRO A 8 -9.23 -1.27 25.24
CA PRO A 8 -10.59 -1.06 25.74
C PRO A 8 -10.86 0.45 25.69
N ASN A 9 -11.93 0.86 25.00
CA ASN A 9 -12.34 2.26 24.75
C ASN A 9 -11.50 3.06 23.73
N GLY A 10 -10.72 2.40 22.86
CA GLY A 10 -9.99 3.08 21.79
C GLY A 10 -10.91 3.74 20.75
N VAL A 11 -10.61 4.99 20.37
CA VAL A 11 -11.31 5.69 19.28
C VAL A 11 -10.90 5.08 17.94
N ARG A 12 -11.88 4.64 17.15
CA ARG A 12 -11.63 4.09 15.81
C ARG A 12 -11.55 5.21 14.78
N TYR A 13 -10.39 5.39 14.17
CA TYR A 13 -10.24 6.29 13.03
C TYR A 13 -10.88 5.68 11.77
N PRO A 14 -11.63 6.46 10.96
CA PRO A 14 -12.25 5.95 9.75
C PRO A 14 -11.19 5.73 8.65
N SER A 15 -10.85 4.47 8.36
CA SER A 15 -9.96 4.09 7.23
C SER A 15 -10.71 3.85 5.91
N HIS A 16 -11.84 4.54 5.73
CA HIS A 16 -12.81 4.18 4.70
C HIS A 16 -12.30 4.43 3.27
N GLN A 17 -11.43 5.43 3.09
CA GLN A 17 -10.90 5.78 1.78
C GLN A 17 -9.80 4.81 1.34
N GLU A 18 -8.90 4.45 2.24
CA GLU A 18 -7.78 3.54 1.98
C GLU A 18 -8.28 2.14 1.62
N TRP A 19 -9.30 1.64 2.34
CA TRP A 19 -9.98 0.40 2.01
C TRP A 19 -10.67 0.43 0.66
N ARG A 20 -11.27 1.57 0.29
CA ARG A 20 -11.91 1.74 -1.01
C ARG A 20 -10.88 1.75 -2.15
N LEU A 21 -9.74 2.38 -1.94
CA LEU A 21 -8.63 2.38 -2.90
C LEU A 21 -8.05 0.98 -3.07
N LEU A 22 -7.78 0.27 -1.96
CA LEU A 22 -7.26 -1.09 -1.97
C LEU A 22 -8.19 -2.06 -2.74
N LYS A 23 -9.51 -1.92 -2.61
CA LYS A 23 -10.49 -2.71 -3.37
C LYS A 23 -10.54 -2.37 -4.87
N LYS A 24 -10.19 -1.14 -5.25
CA LYS A 24 -10.16 -0.71 -6.66
C LYS A 24 -8.85 -1.08 -7.34
N LEU A 25 -7.75 -1.18 -6.59
CA LEU A 25 -6.42 -1.46 -7.11
C LEU A 25 -6.32 -2.69 -8.04
N PRO A 26 -6.95 -3.85 -7.75
CA PRO A 26 -6.89 -5.01 -8.63
C PRO A 26 -7.42 -4.71 -10.04
N LYS A 27 -8.45 -3.85 -10.16
CA LYS A 27 -8.99 -3.45 -11.45
C LYS A 27 -7.99 -2.61 -12.24
N TRP A 28 -7.32 -1.65 -11.58
CA TRP A 28 -6.29 -0.84 -12.20
C TRP A 28 -5.06 -1.65 -12.60
N TRP A 29 -4.68 -2.63 -11.77
CA TRP A 29 -3.60 -3.55 -12.08
C TRP A 29 -3.90 -4.38 -13.33
N LEU A 30 -5.10 -4.94 -13.44
CA LEU A 30 -5.54 -5.68 -14.63
C LEU A 30 -5.54 -4.78 -15.88
N LEU A 31 -6.07 -3.56 -15.75
CA LEU A 31 -6.17 -2.62 -16.87
C LEU A 31 -4.78 -2.19 -17.37
N GLY A 32 -3.87 -1.84 -16.46
CA GLY A 32 -2.49 -1.49 -16.82
C GLY A 32 -1.71 -2.67 -17.39
N THR A 33 -1.89 -3.86 -16.83
CA THR A 33 -1.29 -5.09 -17.36
C THR A 33 -1.76 -5.37 -18.79
N LEU A 34 -3.06 -5.20 -19.08
CA LEU A 34 -3.60 -5.31 -20.44
C LEU A 34 -2.97 -4.29 -21.39
N VAL A 35 -2.86 -3.02 -20.98
CA VAL A 35 -2.27 -1.97 -21.82
C VAL A 35 -0.82 -2.27 -22.18
N PHE A 36 0.02 -2.65 -21.20
CA PHE A 36 1.43 -2.93 -21.45
C PHE A 36 1.67 -4.28 -22.13
N SER A 37 0.79 -5.27 -21.93
CA SER A 37 0.90 -6.59 -22.59
C SER A 37 0.37 -6.59 -24.03
N THR A 38 -0.54 -5.70 -24.39
CA THR A 38 -1.12 -5.61 -25.75
C THR A 38 -0.06 -5.57 -26.87
N PRO A 39 0.96 -4.68 -26.84
CA PRO A 39 1.98 -4.66 -27.90
C PRO A 39 2.84 -5.93 -27.93
N LEU A 40 3.07 -6.57 -26.78
CA LEU A 40 3.83 -7.82 -26.68
C LEU A 40 3.05 -8.97 -27.33
N VAL A 41 1.77 -9.11 -27.00
CA VAL A 41 0.90 -10.15 -27.57
C VAL A 41 0.72 -9.93 -29.07
N HIS A 42 0.58 -8.68 -29.52
CA HIS A 42 0.49 -8.35 -30.94
C HIS A 42 1.78 -8.68 -31.70
N ALA A 43 2.95 -8.35 -31.15
CA ALA A 43 4.23 -8.69 -31.75
C ALA A 43 4.41 -10.22 -31.87
N TRP A 44 4.09 -10.95 -30.79
CA TRP A 44 4.11 -12.40 -30.78
C TRP A 44 3.17 -13.02 -31.81
N TRP A 45 1.94 -12.49 -31.95
CA TRP A 45 0.97 -12.97 -32.93
C TRP A 45 1.45 -12.78 -34.38
N GLN A 46 2.13 -11.67 -34.67
CA GLN A 46 2.60 -11.37 -36.03
C GLN A 46 3.85 -12.15 -36.42
N HIS A 47 4.82 -12.29 -35.51
CA HIS A 47 6.15 -12.81 -35.86
C HIS A 47 6.41 -14.21 -35.30
N GLY A 48 5.56 -14.70 -34.39
CA GLY A 48 5.72 -15.99 -33.72
C GLY A 48 6.85 -16.03 -32.69
N ASP A 49 7.72 -15.03 -32.69
CA ASP A 49 8.88 -14.91 -31.81
C ASP A 49 9.09 -13.45 -31.39
N LEU A 50 9.44 -13.28 -30.12
CA LEU A 50 9.63 -12.00 -29.44
C LEU A 50 11.11 -11.58 -29.40
N LEU A 51 12.03 -12.52 -29.67
CA LEU A 51 13.46 -12.37 -29.48
C LEU A 51 14.25 -12.18 -30.78
N THR A 52 13.60 -12.30 -31.94
CA THR A 52 14.25 -12.18 -33.26
C THR A 52 13.89 -10.90 -34.00
N HIS A 53 12.71 -10.31 -33.73
CA HIS A 53 12.29 -9.03 -34.30
C HIS A 53 12.02 -8.02 -33.19
N ASP A 54 12.52 -6.79 -33.36
CA ASP A 54 12.29 -5.66 -32.46
C ASP A 54 12.58 -5.92 -30.96
N VAL A 55 13.70 -6.60 -30.66
CA VAL A 55 14.10 -6.97 -29.29
C VAL A 55 14.14 -5.79 -28.34
N GLU A 56 14.65 -4.64 -28.79
CA GLU A 56 14.73 -3.41 -27.97
C GLU A 56 13.33 -2.96 -27.54
N ARG A 57 12.37 -2.98 -28.46
CA ARG A 57 10.97 -2.59 -28.21
C ARG A 57 10.32 -3.58 -27.26
N THR A 58 10.49 -4.88 -27.49
CA THR A 58 9.98 -5.95 -26.62
C THR A 58 10.52 -5.80 -25.20
N ALA A 59 11.84 -5.60 -25.04
CA ALA A 59 12.50 -5.41 -23.76
C ALA A 59 11.98 -4.14 -23.04
N MET A 60 11.75 -3.05 -23.77
CA MET A 60 11.19 -1.81 -23.22
C MET A 60 9.78 -2.03 -22.65
N PHE A 61 8.87 -2.65 -23.41
CA PHE A 61 7.50 -2.91 -22.93
C PHE A 61 7.47 -3.93 -21.79
N LEU A 62 8.32 -4.94 -21.82
CA LEU A 62 8.48 -5.89 -20.73
C LEU A 62 8.99 -5.19 -19.46
N GLY A 63 9.99 -4.31 -19.59
CA GLY A 63 10.50 -3.49 -18.50
C GLY A 63 9.44 -2.55 -17.91
N LEU A 64 8.64 -1.92 -18.75
CA LEU A 64 7.49 -1.09 -18.33
C LEU A 64 6.45 -1.91 -17.57
N LEU A 65 6.15 -3.12 -18.03
CA LEU A 65 5.21 -4.03 -17.38
C LEU A 65 5.68 -4.39 -15.96
N PHE A 66 6.94 -4.81 -15.81
CA PHE A 66 7.51 -5.13 -14.50
C PHE A 66 7.59 -3.90 -13.59
N THR A 67 7.96 -2.75 -14.13
CA THR A 67 7.99 -1.48 -13.39
C THR A 67 6.59 -1.13 -12.88
N PHE A 68 5.56 -1.27 -13.72
CA PHE A 68 4.17 -1.04 -13.33
C PHE A 68 3.73 -1.99 -12.20
N TRP A 69 4.05 -3.28 -12.31
CA TRP A 69 3.76 -4.25 -11.25
C TRP A 69 4.46 -3.90 -9.94
N PHE A 70 5.71 -3.46 -10.00
CA PHE A 70 6.46 -3.03 -8.82
C PHE A 70 5.78 -1.85 -8.11
N PHE A 71 5.38 -0.80 -8.86
CA PHE A 71 4.67 0.35 -8.28
C PHE A 71 3.32 -0.02 -7.69
N ILE A 72 2.55 -0.88 -8.36
CA ILE A 72 1.28 -1.39 -7.80
C ILE A 72 1.55 -2.17 -6.51
N GLY A 73 2.55 -3.04 -6.49
CA GLY A 73 2.94 -3.79 -5.29
C GLY A 73 3.31 -2.88 -4.13
N ALA A 74 4.16 -1.88 -4.37
CA ALA A 74 4.54 -0.88 -3.37
C ALA A 74 3.31 -0.12 -2.83
N MET A 75 2.38 0.27 -3.70
CA MET A 75 1.15 0.96 -3.31
C MET A 75 0.22 0.05 -2.47
N ILE A 76 0.09 -1.24 -2.80
CA ILE A 76 -0.66 -2.20 -1.99
C ILE A 76 -0.08 -2.27 -0.58
N ILE A 77 1.23 -2.45 -0.47
CA ILE A 77 1.93 -2.54 0.82
C ILE A 77 1.70 -1.26 1.63
N GLY A 78 1.88 -0.09 1.01
CA GLY A 78 1.64 1.20 1.66
C GLY A 78 0.22 1.36 2.19
N LEU A 79 -0.80 0.99 1.38
CA LEU A 79 -2.20 1.03 1.81
C LEU A 79 -2.48 0.08 2.97
N ILE A 80 -1.93 -1.14 2.94
CA ILE A 80 -2.06 -2.11 4.03
C ILE A 80 -1.44 -1.56 5.32
N VAL A 81 -0.23 -0.99 5.23
CA VAL A 81 0.45 -0.38 6.39
C VAL A 81 -0.40 0.75 6.97
N ILE A 82 -0.92 1.66 6.14
CA ILE A 82 -1.79 2.76 6.61
C ILE A 82 -3.06 2.22 7.28
N ILE A 83 -3.69 1.18 6.72
CA ILE A 83 -4.87 0.54 7.31
C ILE A 83 -4.56 -0.06 8.68
N ILE A 84 -3.38 -0.67 8.84
CA ILE A 84 -2.92 -1.24 10.11
C ILE A 84 -2.63 -0.13 11.11
N MET A 85 -1.92 0.93 10.71
CA MET A 85 -1.57 2.07 11.56
C MET A 85 -2.81 2.85 12.02
N LYS A 86 -3.78 3.07 11.13
CA LYS A 86 -5.11 3.65 11.46
C LYS A 86 -6.06 2.63 12.10
N GLY A 87 -5.57 1.44 12.46
CA GLY A 87 -6.38 0.35 12.98
C GLY A 87 -7.23 0.72 14.21
N PRO A 88 -8.00 -0.23 14.75
CA PRO A 88 -8.96 -0.03 15.85
C PRO A 88 -8.32 0.29 17.23
N GLY A 89 -7.30 1.13 17.29
CA GLY A 89 -6.55 1.45 18.51
C GLY A 89 -5.66 0.28 18.93
N TYR A 90 -4.75 -0.15 18.05
CA TYR A 90 -3.73 -1.13 18.43
C TYR A 90 -2.65 -0.44 19.26
N VAL A 91 -2.30 -1.02 20.40
CA VAL A 91 -1.23 -0.52 21.28
C VAL A 91 0.07 -1.20 20.91
N SER A 92 1.06 -0.41 20.51
CA SER A 92 2.47 -0.78 20.65
C SER A 92 2.83 -0.65 22.13
N ASP A 93 3.02 -1.78 22.82
CA ASP A 93 3.35 -1.99 24.24
C ASP A 93 2.85 -0.92 25.26
N PRO A 94 2.02 -1.30 26.25
CA PRO A 94 1.58 -0.36 27.28
C PRO A 94 2.80 0.17 28.07
N TYR A 95 3.18 1.42 27.83
CA TYR A 95 4.17 2.11 28.65
C TYR A 95 3.56 2.48 30.00
N TYR A 96 4.29 2.20 31.07
CA TYR A 96 3.92 2.66 32.40
C TYR A 96 4.13 4.18 32.47
N LEU A 97 3.03 4.93 32.38
CA LEU A 97 3.05 6.37 32.62
C LEU A 97 3.04 6.61 34.14
N PRO A 98 4.05 7.29 34.70
CA PRO A 98 4.01 7.76 36.07
C PRO A 98 2.80 8.66 36.28
N LYS A 99 2.23 8.65 37.49
CA LYS A 99 1.09 9.50 37.83
C LYS A 99 1.48 10.97 37.66
N GLU A 100 0.71 11.70 36.87
CA GLU A 100 0.94 13.10 36.57
C GLU A 100 0.87 13.96 37.84
N ASP A 101 1.89 14.80 38.07
CA ASP A 101 1.94 15.70 39.22
C ASP A 101 1.28 17.05 38.85
N LYS A 102 0.03 17.21 39.32
CA LYS A 102 -0.78 18.40 39.07
C LYS A 102 -0.21 19.68 39.69
N ALA A 103 0.76 19.59 40.61
CA ALA A 103 1.39 20.77 41.19
C ALA A 103 2.22 21.55 40.14
N LEU A 104 2.69 20.87 39.09
CA LEU A 104 3.49 21.45 38.01
C LEU A 104 2.65 22.10 36.89
N GLU A 105 1.33 21.93 36.91
CA GLU A 105 0.40 22.45 35.89
C GLU A 105 -0.02 23.91 36.14
N ASN A 106 0.30 24.49 37.30
CA ASN A 106 -0.09 25.87 37.60
C ASN A 106 0.83 26.87 36.87
N PRO A 107 0.31 27.68 35.92
CA PRO A 107 1.10 28.75 35.33
C PRO A 107 1.47 29.79 36.41
N PRO A 108 2.65 30.42 36.30
CA PRO A 108 3.06 31.45 37.24
C PRO A 108 2.03 32.58 37.27
N GLN A 109 1.50 32.87 38.46
CA GLN A 109 0.64 34.03 38.68
C GLN A 109 1.48 35.29 38.44
N ARG A 110 1.09 36.09 37.44
CA ARG A 110 1.69 37.40 37.14
C ARG A 110 1.22 38.46 38.12
#